data_AF-A0A165ERI4-F1
#
_entry.id   AF-A0A165ERI4-F1
#
_cell.length_a   1.000
_cell.length_b   1.000
_cell.length_c   1.000
_cell.angle_alpha   90.00
_cell.angle_beta   90.00
_cell.angle_gamma   90.00
#
_symmetry.space_group_name_H-M   'P 1'
#
loop_
_entity.id
_entity.type
_entity.pdbx_description
1 polymer ?
#
loop_
_entity_poly.entity_id
_entity_poly.type
_entity_poly.pdbx_seq_one_letter_code
_entity_poly.pdbx_strand_id
1 'polypeptide(L)'
;MLGKETGVRRYSACLWNLPDRGRPCMLVQLKAIPITDALQCTYEWTLPNIFQSFPASFNLTEQLALDLTAPSADEGGFASVFRTRLTSGELVAVKVFFERKRPPARVHELSAREALTWSGLKHPNIVPLLGLADWAKIRNGVYAQLCMISPWMSGGNIMYYIEQHPEVPRLPWLLDIVHAVTYLHSLPSGPIVHGDLKGNNVLIHVERHSRPVARLTDFGLSQIVEVSRKENIATTSTAGSGNARWLAFERLNPTRYGLRQSNSKSTQSDVFEMAHLDRLPAFQGQIGL
;
A
#
# COMPACT_ATOMS: atom_id res chain seq x y z
N MET A 1 -1.39 -9.48 53.77
CA MET A 1 -0.82 -8.66 52.70
C MET A 1 -0.93 -9.44 51.40
N LEU A 2 -1.93 -9.14 50.56
CA LEU A 2 -2.09 -9.74 49.24
C LEU A 2 -1.50 -8.78 48.19
N GLY A 3 -0.49 -9.26 47.47
CA GLY A 3 0.14 -8.53 46.38
C GLY A 3 -0.84 -8.35 45.22
N LYS A 4 -0.98 -7.12 44.73
CA LYS A 4 -1.68 -6.81 43.48
C LYS A 4 -0.82 -7.31 42.32
N GLU A 5 -1.09 -8.52 41.82
CA GLU A 5 -0.60 -8.92 40.50
C GLU A 5 -1.28 -8.05 39.44
N THR A 6 -0.51 -7.15 38.83
CA THR A 6 -0.91 -6.42 37.63
C THR A 6 -0.82 -7.36 36.43
N GLY A 7 -1.74 -8.32 36.36
CA GLY A 7 -1.72 -9.40 35.37
C GLY A 7 -2.04 -8.93 33.95
N VAL A 8 -1.02 -8.55 33.18
CA VAL A 8 -1.09 -8.49 31.72
C VAL A 8 -0.96 -9.91 31.19
N ARG A 9 -2.01 -10.43 30.53
CA ARG A 9 -1.98 -11.77 29.91
C ARG A 9 -1.90 -11.62 28.39
N ARG A 10 -0.97 -12.35 27.78
CA ARG A 10 -0.79 -12.39 26.32
C ARG A 10 -1.59 -13.55 25.73
N TYR A 11 -2.35 -13.27 24.68
CA TYR A 11 -3.16 -14.22 23.94
C TYR A 11 -2.90 -14.05 22.45
N SER A 12 -3.33 -14.99 21.62
CA SER A 12 -3.27 -14.87 20.15
C SER A 12 -4.70 -14.67 19.64
N ALA A 13 -4.97 -13.64 18.83
CA ALA A 13 -6.28 -13.42 18.23
C ALA A 13 -6.20 -13.14 16.73
N CYS A 14 -7.20 -13.60 16.00
CA CYS A 14 -7.32 -13.42 14.55
C CYS A 14 -7.86 -12.02 14.27
N LEU A 15 -7.20 -11.25 13.40
CA LEU A 15 -7.50 -9.83 13.22
C LEU A 15 -8.78 -9.54 12.44
N TRP A 16 -9.36 -10.52 11.73
CA TRP A 16 -10.56 -10.32 10.91
C TRP A 16 -11.35 -11.63 10.72
N ASN A 17 -12.65 -11.52 10.47
CA ASN A 17 -13.53 -12.58 9.93
C ASN A 17 -13.13 -12.95 8.49
N LEU A 18 -11.88 -13.33 8.26
CA LEU A 18 -11.47 -14.00 7.03
C LEU A 18 -11.76 -15.50 7.24
N PRO A 19 -12.54 -16.16 6.37
CA PRO A 19 -13.01 -17.53 6.59
C PRO A 19 -11.92 -18.61 6.47
N ASP A 20 -10.64 -18.24 6.46
CA ASP A 20 -9.54 -19.15 6.14
C ASP A 20 -8.79 -19.60 7.40
N ARG A 21 -8.98 -20.87 7.79
CA ARG A 21 -8.56 -21.49 9.06
C ARG A 21 -7.05 -21.78 9.18
N GLY A 22 -6.20 -21.02 8.50
CA GLY A 22 -4.77 -21.33 8.36
C GLY A 22 -3.80 -20.17 8.53
N ARG A 23 -4.25 -18.94 8.82
CA ARG A 23 -3.34 -17.78 8.94
C ARG A 23 -2.90 -17.55 10.41
N PRO A 24 -1.64 -17.15 10.65
CA PRO A 24 -1.14 -16.86 12.00
C PRO A 24 -1.89 -15.66 12.62
N CYS A 25 -2.38 -15.87 13.84
CA CYS A 25 -3.03 -14.86 14.67
C CYS A 25 -1.99 -13.88 15.24
N MET A 26 -2.29 -12.58 15.31
CA MET A 26 -1.42 -11.66 16.04
C MET A 26 -1.49 -11.91 17.55
N LEU A 27 -0.37 -11.70 18.22
CA LEU A 27 -0.33 -11.60 19.67
C LEU A 27 -1.13 -10.36 20.12
N VAL A 28 -2.23 -10.62 20.81
CA VAL A 28 -3.05 -9.63 21.51
C VAL A 28 -2.68 -9.64 22.98
N GLN A 29 -2.30 -8.48 23.51
CA GLN A 29 -2.23 -8.32 24.96
C GLN A 29 -3.61 -7.95 25.47
N LEU A 30 -4.15 -8.75 26.40
CA LEU A 30 -5.35 -8.37 27.15
C LEU A 30 -4.90 -7.68 28.43
N LYS A 31 -5.29 -6.41 28.56
CA LYS A 31 -5.11 -5.65 29.81
C LYS A 31 -6.46 -5.48 30.47
N ALA A 32 -6.58 -5.91 31.72
CA ALA A 32 -7.75 -5.62 32.55
C ALA A 32 -7.76 -4.12 32.88
N ILE A 33 -8.87 -3.43 32.57
CA ILE A 33 -9.05 -2.03 32.98
C ILE A 33 -9.58 -2.05 34.43
N PRO A 34 -8.90 -1.45 35.42
CA PRO A 34 -9.27 -1.59 36.83
C PRO A 34 -10.66 -1.05 37.23
N ILE A 35 -11.34 -0.34 36.33
CA ILE A 35 -12.57 0.43 36.60
C ILE A 35 -13.80 -0.19 35.90
N THR A 36 -13.58 -1.08 34.93
CA THR A 36 -14.66 -1.75 34.19
C THR A 36 -14.20 -3.17 33.94
N ASP A 37 -15.00 -4.20 34.22
CA ASP A 37 -14.70 -5.60 33.88
C ASP A 37 -14.56 -5.87 32.35
N ALA A 38 -14.42 -4.81 31.54
CA ALA A 38 -14.07 -4.86 30.14
C ALA A 38 -12.57 -5.15 29.93
N LEU A 39 -12.30 -6.19 29.14
CA LEU A 39 -10.97 -6.50 28.64
C LEU A 39 -10.64 -5.60 27.45
N GLN A 40 -9.53 -4.87 27.50
CA GLN A 40 -9.03 -4.13 26.35
C GLN A 40 -8.01 -4.96 25.58
N CYS A 41 -8.28 -5.20 24.30
CA CYS A 41 -7.31 -5.78 23.36
C CYS A 41 -6.33 -4.69 22.92
N THR A 42 -5.08 -4.77 23.34
CA THR A 42 -4.01 -3.89 22.85
C THR A 42 -3.03 -4.69 21.99
N TYR A 43 -2.76 -4.17 20.79
CA TYR A 43 -1.81 -4.75 19.85
C TYR A 43 -0.47 -4.00 19.96
N GLU A 44 0.63 -4.72 20.16
CA GLU A 44 1.97 -4.16 20.08
C GLU A 44 2.49 -4.26 18.63
N TRP A 45 2.37 -3.17 17.88
CA TRP A 45 2.80 -3.07 16.47
C TRP A 45 4.32 -2.88 16.32
N THR A 46 5.10 -3.75 16.95
CA THR A 46 6.55 -3.81 16.76
C THR A 46 6.89 -4.64 15.52
N LEU A 47 8.01 -4.36 14.85
CA LEU A 47 8.41 -5.16 13.68
C LEU A 47 8.49 -6.67 13.97
N PRO A 48 9.11 -7.14 15.08
CA PRO A 48 9.13 -8.57 15.38
C PRO A 48 7.73 -9.20 15.44
N ASN A 49 6.76 -8.53 16.06
CA ASN A 49 5.38 -9.01 16.14
C ASN A 49 4.68 -8.99 14.77
N ILE A 50 4.96 -7.98 13.95
CA ILE A 50 4.44 -7.90 12.58
C ILE A 50 4.97 -9.07 11.75
N PHE A 51 6.28 -9.35 11.78
CA PHE A 51 6.87 -10.47 11.03
C PHE A 51 6.30 -11.84 11.43
N GLN A 52 5.96 -12.04 12.71
CA GLN A 52 5.30 -13.26 13.18
C GLN A 52 3.89 -13.46 12.61
N SER A 53 3.28 -12.41 12.07
CA SER A 53 1.95 -12.45 11.45
C SER A 53 1.99 -12.88 9.97
N PHE A 54 3.18 -13.12 9.42
CA PHE A 54 3.38 -13.58 8.05
C PHE A 54 4.16 -14.91 8.05
N PRO A 55 4.03 -15.73 7.00
CA PRO A 55 4.91 -16.88 6.81
C PRO A 55 6.38 -16.47 6.86
N ALA A 56 7.26 -17.33 7.38
CA ALA A 56 8.68 -17.02 7.46
C ALA A 56 9.30 -16.68 6.09
N SER A 57 8.80 -17.31 5.02
CA SER A 57 9.21 -17.03 3.63
C SER A 57 8.92 -15.60 3.16
N PHE A 58 8.02 -14.88 3.85
CA PHE A 58 7.70 -13.49 3.56
C PHE A 58 8.76 -12.52 4.10
N ASN A 59 9.64 -12.95 5.01
CA ASN A 59 10.74 -12.10 5.49
C ASN A 59 11.92 -12.15 4.51
N LEU A 60 12.08 -11.07 3.74
CA LEU A 60 13.13 -10.94 2.72
C LEU A 60 14.30 -10.07 3.19
N THR A 61 14.36 -9.71 4.48
CA THR A 61 15.38 -8.80 5.03
C THR A 61 16.81 -9.19 4.66
N GLU A 62 17.14 -10.48 4.79
CA GLU A 62 18.49 -11.01 4.52
C GLU A 62 18.71 -11.38 3.04
N GLN A 63 17.67 -11.24 2.21
CA GLN A 63 17.71 -11.61 0.79
C GLN A 63 17.88 -10.39 -0.12
N LEU A 64 17.94 -9.18 0.43
CA LEU A 64 18.05 -7.94 -0.34
C LEU A 64 19.51 -7.52 -0.48
N ALA A 65 20.01 -7.44 -1.72
CA ALA A 65 21.32 -6.90 -2.03
C ALA A 65 21.18 -5.43 -2.45
N LEU A 66 20.88 -4.54 -1.48
CA LEU A 66 20.57 -3.14 -1.76
C LEU A 66 21.79 -2.38 -2.29
N ASP A 67 21.74 -2.06 -3.58
CA ASP A 67 22.64 -1.09 -4.20
C ASP A 67 22.19 0.33 -3.82
N LEU A 68 22.70 0.80 -2.69
CA LEU A 68 22.40 2.12 -2.13
C LEU A 68 22.98 3.29 -2.93
N THR A 69 23.69 3.03 -4.03
CA THR A 69 24.21 4.07 -4.94
C THR A 69 23.18 4.51 -5.98
N ALA A 70 22.15 3.70 -6.22
CA ALA A 70 21.06 4.05 -7.12
C ALA A 70 20.14 5.11 -6.47
N PRO A 71 19.86 6.24 -7.14
CA PRO A 71 18.87 7.19 -6.64
C PRO A 71 17.50 6.50 -6.52
N SER A 72 16.70 6.92 -5.53
CA SER A 72 15.38 6.33 -5.38
C SER A 72 14.50 6.73 -6.57
N ALA A 73 13.63 5.81 -7.00
CA ALA A 73 12.86 5.97 -8.23
C ALA A 73 11.71 6.98 -8.09
N ASP A 74 11.38 7.34 -6.85
CA ASP A 74 10.37 8.34 -6.52
C ASP A 74 10.79 9.08 -5.23
N GLU A 75 11.28 10.31 -5.41
CA GLU A 75 11.63 11.25 -4.32
C GLU A 75 10.57 12.34 -4.22
N GLY A 76 9.34 11.96 -3.89
CA GLY A 76 8.23 12.90 -3.93
C GLY A 76 6.99 12.46 -3.15
N GLY A 77 7.13 12.08 -1.88
CA GLY A 77 5.96 11.74 -1.07
C GLY A 77 6.24 11.19 0.34
N PHE A 78 5.24 10.50 0.89
CA PHE A 78 5.30 9.86 2.21
C PHE A 78 6.06 8.53 2.21
N ALA A 79 6.41 8.03 1.02
CA ALA A 79 7.14 6.80 0.80
C ALA A 79 8.26 7.02 -0.22
N SER A 80 9.36 6.31 -0.03
CA SER A 80 10.45 6.19 -1.00
C SER A 80 10.43 4.78 -1.59
N VAL A 81 10.69 4.67 -2.89
CA VAL A 81 10.78 3.38 -3.59
C VAL A 81 12.19 3.19 -4.15
N PHE A 82 12.84 2.11 -3.74
CA PHE A 82 14.18 1.75 -4.18
C PHE A 82 14.13 0.55 -5.11
N ARG A 83 14.90 0.62 -6.20
CA ARG A 83 15.15 -0.53 -7.07
C ARG A 83 16.32 -1.32 -6.52
N THR A 84 16.17 -2.64 -6.39
CA THR A 84 17.25 -3.52 -5.95
C THR A 84 17.10 -4.92 -6.55
N ARG A 85 17.95 -5.85 -6.11
CA ARG A 85 17.94 -7.25 -6.49
C ARG A 85 17.84 -8.14 -5.25
N LEU A 86 17.10 -9.23 -5.37
CA LEU A 86 17.18 -10.34 -4.43
C LEU A 86 18.48 -11.12 -4.65
N THR A 87 18.92 -11.90 -3.67
CA THR A 87 20.04 -12.84 -3.80
C THR A 87 19.84 -13.86 -4.93
N SER A 88 18.59 -14.16 -5.28
CA SER A 88 18.20 -14.98 -6.45
C SER A 88 18.52 -14.33 -7.79
N GLY A 89 18.78 -13.03 -7.82
CA GLY A 89 18.99 -12.25 -9.04
C GLY A 89 17.76 -11.50 -9.55
N GLU A 90 16.58 -11.70 -8.95
CA GLU A 90 15.34 -11.04 -9.36
C GLU A 90 15.34 -9.54 -9.00
N LEU A 91 14.90 -8.68 -9.92
CA LEU A 91 14.75 -7.25 -9.67
C LEU A 91 13.46 -6.95 -8.89
N VAL A 92 13.61 -6.24 -7.78
CA VAL A 92 12.49 -5.90 -6.88
C VAL A 92 12.47 -4.41 -6.55
N ALA A 93 11.28 -3.93 -6.18
CA ALA A 93 11.04 -2.63 -5.61
C ALA A 93 10.89 -2.74 -4.08
N VAL A 94 11.65 -1.94 -3.34
CA VAL A 94 11.56 -1.80 -1.88
C VAL A 94 10.85 -0.51 -1.57
N LYS A 95 9.64 -0.59 -1.02
CA LYS A 95 8.88 0.58 -0.59
C LYS A 95 9.03 0.78 0.92
N VAL A 96 9.40 1.98 1.34
CA VAL A 96 9.54 2.35 2.75
C VAL A 96 8.87 3.71 3.02
N PHE A 97 8.09 3.80 4.10
CA PHE A 97 7.46 5.04 4.53
C PHE A 97 8.37 5.79 5.49
N PHE A 98 8.43 7.12 5.36
CA PHE A 98 9.24 7.98 6.23
C PHE A 98 10.72 7.60 6.29
N GLU A 99 11.31 7.17 5.17
CA GLU A 99 12.70 6.67 5.05
C GLU A 99 13.76 7.41 5.89
N ARG A 100 13.65 8.75 6.03
CA ARG A 100 14.62 9.62 6.74
C ARG A 100 14.19 10.05 8.15
N LYS A 101 13.01 9.65 8.62
CA LYS A 101 12.42 10.09 9.90
C LYS A 101 11.92 8.90 10.70
N ARG A 102 11.90 9.03 12.02
CA ARG A 102 11.25 8.02 12.86
C ARG A 102 9.75 8.04 12.58
N PRO A 103 9.13 6.92 12.18
CA PRO A 103 7.71 6.88 11.91
C PRO A 103 6.93 6.96 13.24
N PRO A 104 5.76 7.59 13.24
CA PRO A 104 4.79 7.49 14.34
C PRO A 104 4.42 6.03 14.64
N ALA A 105 4.07 5.73 15.89
CA ALA A 105 3.64 4.38 16.27
C ALA A 105 2.45 3.88 15.42
N ARG A 106 1.53 4.79 15.07
CA ARG A 106 0.37 4.49 14.24
C ARG A 106 0.75 4.07 12.81
N VAL A 107 1.91 4.46 12.31
CA VAL A 107 2.37 4.08 10.97
C VAL A 107 2.72 2.61 10.90
N HIS A 108 3.35 2.03 11.93
CA HIS A 108 3.62 0.58 11.94
C HIS A 108 2.34 -0.25 11.89
N GLU A 109 1.31 0.17 12.63
CA GLU A 109 -0.02 -0.46 12.57
C GLU A 109 -0.63 -0.38 11.18
N LEU A 110 -0.65 0.80 10.58
CA LEU A 110 -1.24 1.01 9.26
C LEU A 110 -0.46 0.26 8.17
N SER A 111 0.88 0.29 8.21
CA SER A 111 1.73 -0.45 7.29
C SER A 111 1.53 -1.96 7.42
N ALA A 112 1.35 -2.48 8.65
CA ALA A 112 1.08 -3.91 8.84
C ALA A 112 -0.30 -4.32 8.32
N ARG A 113 -1.34 -3.50 8.54
CA ARG A 113 -2.69 -3.74 7.99
C ARG A 113 -2.68 -3.73 6.46
N GLU A 114 -1.94 -2.79 5.88
CA GLU A 114 -1.74 -2.71 4.44
C GLU A 114 -1.05 -3.98 3.91
N ALA A 115 0.09 -4.36 4.50
CA ALA A 115 0.82 -5.56 4.10
C ALA A 115 -0.04 -6.82 4.18
N LEU A 116 -0.87 -6.95 5.23
CA LEU A 116 -1.78 -8.08 5.39
C LEU A 116 -2.84 -8.10 4.28
N THR A 117 -3.44 -6.95 3.99
CA THR A 117 -4.43 -6.80 2.92
C THR A 117 -3.82 -7.14 1.58
N TRP A 118 -2.67 -6.53 1.26
CA TRP A 118 -1.94 -6.73 0.01
C TRP A 118 -1.47 -8.18 -0.18
N SER A 119 -0.96 -8.82 0.88
CA SER A 119 -0.56 -10.25 0.80
C SER A 119 -1.69 -11.20 0.40
N GLY A 120 -2.96 -10.80 0.61
CA GLY A 120 -4.12 -11.57 0.22
C GLY A 120 -4.54 -11.42 -1.24
N LEU A 121 -4.06 -10.38 -1.94
CA LEU A 121 -4.50 -10.06 -3.29
C LEU A 121 -3.72 -10.88 -4.32
N LYS A 122 -4.47 -11.57 -5.19
CA LYS A 122 -3.94 -12.43 -6.24
C LYS A 122 -4.71 -12.17 -7.52
N HIS A 123 -4.18 -11.28 -8.36
CA HIS A 123 -4.78 -10.90 -9.63
C HIS A 123 -3.70 -10.46 -10.63
N PRO A 124 -3.79 -10.82 -11.93
CA PRO A 124 -2.77 -10.47 -12.94
C PRO A 124 -2.57 -8.97 -13.14
N ASN A 125 -3.60 -8.16 -12.85
CA ASN A 125 -3.58 -6.70 -12.95
C ASN A 125 -3.36 -5.99 -11.60
N ILE A 126 -2.89 -6.70 -10.58
CA ILE A 126 -2.47 -6.11 -9.30
C ILE A 126 -0.99 -6.45 -9.09
N VAL A 127 -0.20 -5.46 -8.66
CA VAL A 127 1.21 -5.70 -8.31
C VAL A 127 1.24 -6.66 -7.11
N PRO A 128 1.93 -7.81 -7.16
CA PRO A 128 1.97 -8.73 -6.03
C PRO A 128 2.93 -8.22 -4.95
N LEU A 129 2.58 -8.50 -3.69
CA LEU A 129 3.51 -8.37 -2.56
C LEU A 129 4.33 -9.65 -2.46
N LEU A 130 5.64 -9.55 -2.67
CA LEU A 130 6.58 -10.67 -2.54
C LEU A 130 6.95 -10.93 -1.08
N GLY A 131 7.08 -9.87 -0.30
CA GLY A 131 7.55 -9.99 1.07
C GLY A 131 7.66 -8.66 1.81
N LEU A 132 8.23 -8.77 3.00
CA LEU A 132 8.47 -7.69 3.95
C LEU A 132 9.94 -7.68 4.35
N ALA A 133 10.43 -6.52 4.75
CA ALA A 133 11.81 -6.38 5.18
C ALA A 133 11.95 -5.31 6.27
N ASP A 134 12.98 -5.41 7.10
CA ASP A 134 13.29 -4.40 8.14
C ASP A 134 14.32 -3.41 7.59
N TRP A 135 13.90 -2.17 7.38
CA TRP A 135 14.74 -1.12 6.79
C TRP A 135 16.05 -0.91 7.53
N ALA A 136 16.05 -0.96 8.86
CA ALA A 136 17.26 -0.74 9.66
C ALA A 136 18.29 -1.87 9.54
N LYS A 137 17.86 -3.04 9.08
CA LYS A 137 18.75 -4.18 8.81
C LYS A 137 19.32 -4.17 7.39
N ILE A 138 18.71 -3.41 6.49
CA ILE A 138 19.10 -3.35 5.08
C ILE A 138 19.90 -2.07 4.79
N ARG A 139 19.65 -1.01 5.56
CA ARG A 139 20.38 0.26 5.46
C ARG A 139 20.90 0.68 6.83
N ASN A 140 22.18 1.01 6.89
CA ASN A 140 22.80 1.47 8.13
C ASN A 140 22.40 2.91 8.47
N GLY A 141 22.26 3.21 9.76
CA GLY A 141 22.03 4.58 10.25
C GLY A 141 20.60 5.10 10.13
N VAL A 142 19.61 4.22 9.89
CA VAL A 142 18.18 4.57 9.79
C VAL A 142 17.36 3.89 10.90
N TYR A 143 16.11 4.32 11.05
CA TYR A 143 15.18 3.73 12.02
C TYR A 143 14.58 2.42 11.49
N ALA A 144 14.23 1.52 12.42
CA ALA A 144 13.52 0.29 12.11
C ALA A 144 12.16 0.63 11.48
N GLN A 145 11.94 0.20 10.24
CA GLN A 145 10.73 0.48 9.46
C GLN A 145 10.33 -0.76 8.68
N LEU A 146 9.02 -0.97 8.54
CA LEU A 146 8.51 -2.05 7.70
C LEU A 146 8.63 -1.64 6.23
N CYS A 147 9.37 -2.41 5.47
CA CYS A 147 9.42 -2.31 4.01
C CYS A 147 8.47 -3.31 3.37
N MET A 148 7.88 -2.94 2.24
CA MET A 148 7.08 -3.81 1.39
C MET A 148 7.84 -4.07 0.09
N ILE A 149 7.95 -5.34 -0.28
CA ILE A 149 8.76 -5.79 -1.43
C ILE A 149 7.83 -6.28 -2.53
N SER A 150 7.99 -5.77 -3.74
CA SER A 150 7.23 -6.18 -4.94
C SER A 150 8.17 -6.37 -6.14
N PRO A 151 7.75 -7.02 -7.23
CA PRO A 151 8.58 -7.09 -8.43
C PRO A 151 8.82 -5.69 -9.00
N TRP A 152 10.02 -5.45 -9.52
CA TRP A 152 10.30 -4.18 -10.20
C TRP A 152 9.53 -4.12 -11.53
N MET A 153 8.65 -3.13 -11.68
CA MET A 153 7.92 -2.89 -12.92
C MET A 153 8.78 -2.08 -13.88
N SER A 154 9.41 -2.76 -14.83
CA SER A 154 10.37 -2.19 -15.78
C SER A 154 9.81 -1.08 -16.67
N GLY A 155 8.50 -1.06 -16.93
CA GLY A 155 7.84 0.01 -17.67
C GLY A 155 7.55 1.27 -16.83
N GLY A 156 7.84 1.27 -15.53
CA GLY A 156 7.52 2.39 -14.66
C GLY A 156 6.01 2.62 -14.55
N ASN A 157 5.60 3.86 -14.25
CA ASN A 157 4.19 4.23 -14.20
C ASN A 157 3.63 4.51 -15.62
N ILE A 158 2.31 4.35 -15.78
CA ILE A 158 1.65 4.46 -17.09
C ILE A 158 1.81 5.85 -17.72
N MET A 159 1.90 6.92 -16.91
CA MET A 159 2.08 8.29 -17.42
C MET A 159 3.43 8.40 -18.13
N TYR A 160 4.50 7.99 -17.45
CA TYR A 160 5.84 7.96 -18.00
C TYR A 160 5.91 7.03 -19.22
N TYR A 161 5.32 5.84 -19.13
CA TYR A 161 5.39 4.86 -20.21
C TYR A 161 4.71 5.35 -21.50
N ILE A 162 3.54 6.00 -21.40
CA ILE A 162 2.85 6.54 -22.58
C ILE A 162 3.63 7.69 -23.21
N GLU A 163 4.30 8.53 -22.42
CA GLU A 163 5.15 9.60 -22.96
C GLU A 163 6.31 9.05 -23.80
N GLN A 164 6.87 7.89 -23.41
CA GLN A 164 7.94 7.22 -24.16
C GLN A 164 7.42 6.36 -25.33
N HIS A 165 6.16 5.92 -25.27
CA HIS A 165 5.54 5.00 -26.22
C HIS A 165 4.16 5.49 -26.68
N PRO A 166 4.09 6.64 -27.40
CA PRO A 166 2.82 7.25 -27.79
C PRO A 166 1.96 6.38 -28.74
N GLU A 167 2.57 5.41 -29.41
CA GLU A 167 1.96 4.50 -30.38
C GLU A 167 1.16 3.36 -29.73
N VAL A 168 1.42 3.03 -28.46
CA VAL A 168 0.84 1.83 -27.84
C VAL A 168 -0.68 1.99 -27.64
N PRO A 169 -1.50 1.01 -28.06
CA PRO A 169 -2.94 1.08 -27.86
C PRO A 169 -3.27 1.08 -26.37
N ARG A 170 -4.14 2.01 -25.98
CA ARG A 170 -4.41 2.29 -24.57
C ARG A 170 -5.59 1.52 -23.99
N LEU A 171 -6.53 1.12 -24.85
CA LEU A 171 -7.72 0.37 -24.48
C LEU A 171 -7.41 -0.92 -23.70
N PRO A 172 -6.39 -1.74 -24.06
CA PRO A 172 -6.01 -2.91 -23.28
C PRO A 172 -5.62 -2.59 -21.82
N TRP A 173 -4.97 -1.45 -21.57
CA TRP A 173 -4.58 -1.05 -20.22
C TRP A 173 -5.75 -0.52 -19.41
N LEU A 174 -6.71 0.16 -20.03
CA LEU A 174 -7.97 0.51 -19.35
C LEU A 174 -8.71 -0.76 -18.91
N LEU A 175 -8.76 -1.78 -19.77
CA LEU A 175 -9.37 -3.06 -19.42
C LEU A 175 -8.63 -3.77 -18.28
N ASP A 176 -7.29 -3.77 -18.32
CA ASP A 176 -6.44 -4.29 -17.23
C ASP A 176 -6.77 -3.59 -15.89
N ILE A 177 -6.92 -2.26 -15.89
CA ILE A 177 -7.28 -1.47 -14.69
C ILE A 177 -8.70 -1.82 -14.22
N VAL A 178 -9.68 -1.90 -15.14
CA VAL A 178 -11.07 -2.27 -14.82
C VAL A 178 -11.14 -3.65 -14.16
N HIS A 179 -10.39 -4.63 -14.67
CA HIS A 179 -10.32 -5.96 -14.07
C HIS A 179 -9.73 -5.90 -12.65
N ALA A 180 -8.67 -5.12 -12.44
CA ALA A 180 -8.08 -4.95 -11.11
C ALA A 180 -9.06 -4.31 -10.10
N VAL A 181 -9.75 -3.24 -10.50
CA VAL A 181 -10.75 -2.56 -9.64
C VAL A 181 -11.93 -3.48 -9.34
N THR A 182 -12.42 -4.18 -10.36
CA THR A 182 -13.52 -5.15 -10.20
C THR A 182 -13.13 -6.27 -9.24
N TYR A 183 -11.91 -6.79 -9.35
CA TYR A 183 -11.38 -7.77 -8.41
C TYR A 183 -11.38 -7.24 -6.97
N LEU A 184 -10.86 -6.02 -6.74
CA LEU A 184 -10.83 -5.40 -5.40
C LEU A 184 -12.24 -5.24 -4.82
N HIS A 185 -13.20 -4.81 -5.63
CA HIS A 185 -14.57 -4.53 -5.19
C HIS A 185 -15.41 -5.81 -5.01
N SER A 186 -15.02 -6.93 -5.61
CA SER A 186 -15.78 -8.20 -5.57
C SER A 186 -15.24 -9.22 -4.55
N LEU A 187 -14.28 -8.84 -3.71
CA LEU A 187 -13.70 -9.75 -2.74
C LEU A 187 -14.75 -10.30 -1.75
N PRO A 188 -14.79 -11.63 -1.48
CA PRO A 188 -15.76 -12.23 -0.56
C PRO A 188 -15.67 -11.71 0.87
N SER A 189 -14.49 -11.24 1.28
CA SER A 189 -14.25 -10.65 2.60
C SER A 189 -14.82 -9.24 2.77
N GLY A 190 -15.40 -8.68 1.69
CA GLY A 190 -15.84 -7.30 1.59
C GLY A 190 -15.00 -6.51 0.58
N PRO A 191 -15.58 -5.47 -0.05
CA PRO A 191 -14.91 -4.68 -1.06
C PRO A 191 -13.71 -3.92 -0.48
N ILE A 192 -12.61 -3.93 -1.20
CA ILE A 192 -11.48 -3.04 -0.93
C ILE A 192 -11.62 -1.81 -1.83
N VAL A 193 -11.72 -0.63 -1.21
CA VAL A 193 -11.65 0.65 -1.92
C VAL A 193 -10.19 1.04 -2.07
N HIS A 194 -9.73 1.26 -3.30
CA HIS A 194 -8.37 1.71 -3.57
C HIS A 194 -8.15 3.11 -3.01
N GLY A 195 -9.04 4.05 -3.35
CA GLY A 195 -9.06 5.40 -2.77
C GLY A 195 -7.88 6.29 -3.15
N ASP A 196 -7.20 6.03 -4.26
CA ASP A 196 -6.19 6.92 -4.88
C ASP A 196 -5.90 6.47 -6.33
N LEU A 197 -6.95 6.23 -7.12
CA LEU A 197 -6.77 5.77 -8.50
C LEU A 197 -6.30 6.94 -9.37
N LYS A 198 -5.07 6.83 -9.88
CA LYS A 198 -4.42 7.81 -10.74
C LYS A 198 -3.33 7.13 -11.57
N GLY A 199 -2.91 7.75 -12.68
CA GLY A 199 -1.89 7.18 -13.56
C GLY A 199 -0.59 6.79 -12.83
N ASN A 200 -0.15 7.56 -11.84
CA ASN A 200 1.07 7.25 -11.09
C ASN A 200 0.99 5.92 -10.31
N ASN A 201 -0.22 5.46 -9.98
CA ASN A 201 -0.45 4.20 -9.25
C ASN A 201 -0.78 3.03 -10.19
N VAL A 202 -0.63 3.22 -11.50
CA VAL A 202 -0.71 2.17 -12.52
C VAL A 202 0.70 1.92 -13.04
N LEU A 203 1.26 0.75 -12.77
CA LEU A 203 2.58 0.34 -13.23
C LEU A 203 2.49 -0.55 -14.47
N ILE A 204 3.47 -0.46 -15.35
CA ILE A 204 3.54 -1.25 -16.58
C ILE A 204 4.56 -2.38 -16.41
N HIS A 205 4.04 -3.61 -16.48
CA HIS A 205 4.85 -4.81 -16.54
C HIS A 205 5.18 -5.14 -18.00
N VAL A 206 6.48 -5.19 -18.32
CA VAL A 206 6.96 -5.54 -19.67
C VAL A 206 7.71 -6.87 -19.60
N GLU A 207 7.21 -7.84 -20.34
CA GLU A 207 7.85 -9.14 -20.53
C GLU A 207 8.25 -9.31 -22.00
N ARG A 208 9.33 -10.05 -22.26
CA ARG A 208 9.77 -10.32 -23.64
C ARG A 208 8.70 -11.13 -24.38
N HIS A 209 8.41 -10.73 -25.62
CA HIS A 209 7.48 -11.41 -26.53
C HIS A 209 6.00 -11.41 -26.09
N SER A 210 5.65 -10.61 -25.07
CA SER A 210 4.28 -10.42 -24.60
C SER A 210 3.88 -8.95 -24.73
N ARG A 211 2.57 -8.67 -24.76
CA ARG A 211 2.10 -7.28 -24.62
C ARG A 211 2.46 -6.73 -23.23
N PRO A 212 2.75 -5.42 -23.09
CA PRO A 212 2.80 -4.80 -21.78
C PRO A 212 1.46 -4.91 -21.04
N VAL A 213 1.51 -5.15 -19.73
CA VAL A 213 0.33 -5.34 -18.87
C VAL A 213 0.29 -4.25 -17.81
N ALA A 214 -0.86 -3.60 -17.64
CA ALA A 214 -1.05 -2.63 -16.57
C ALA A 214 -1.39 -3.33 -15.25
N ARG A 215 -0.77 -2.87 -14.16
CA ARG A 215 -0.98 -3.37 -12.80
C ARG A 215 -1.19 -2.24 -11.81
N LEU A 216 -2.23 -2.33 -10.99
CA LEU A 216 -2.46 -1.39 -9.90
C LEU A 216 -1.53 -1.65 -8.71
N THR A 217 -1.05 -0.56 -8.10
CA THR A 217 -0.29 -0.54 -6.85
C THR A 217 -0.92 0.46 -5.89
N ASP A 218 -0.45 0.52 -4.63
CA ASP A 218 -0.74 1.61 -3.69
C ASP A 218 -2.20 1.68 -3.19
N PHE A 219 -2.85 0.52 -3.10
CA PHE A 219 -4.24 0.38 -2.62
C PHE A 219 -4.31 0.29 -1.10
N GLY A 220 -4.90 1.30 -0.43
CA GLY A 220 -5.07 1.31 1.03
C GLY A 220 -4.09 2.22 1.79
N LEU A 221 -3.05 2.71 1.12
CA LEU A 221 -2.05 3.66 1.64
C LEU A 221 -2.58 5.04 2.05
N SER A 222 -3.81 5.34 1.67
CA SER A 222 -4.43 6.64 1.89
C SER A 222 -4.58 7.01 3.38
N GLN A 223 -4.59 6.03 4.30
CA GLN A 223 -4.61 6.28 5.74
C GLN A 223 -3.23 6.68 6.31
N ILE A 224 -2.15 6.09 5.79
CA ILE A 224 -0.77 6.43 6.21
C ILE A 224 -0.47 7.88 5.84
N VAL A 225 -0.90 8.29 4.65
CA VAL A 225 -0.83 9.67 4.17
C VAL A 225 -1.62 10.64 5.06
N GLU A 226 -2.80 10.25 5.54
CA GLU A 226 -3.63 11.10 6.42
C GLU A 226 -2.97 11.33 7.79
N VAL A 227 -2.42 10.28 8.41
CA VAL A 227 -1.66 10.40 9.67
C VAL A 227 -0.50 11.38 9.52
N SER A 228 0.24 11.25 8.42
CA SER A 228 1.37 12.13 8.11
C SER A 228 0.98 13.61 8.04
N ARG A 229 -0.19 13.92 7.45
CA ARG A 229 -0.71 15.29 7.34
C ARG A 229 -1.16 15.83 8.70
N LYS A 230 -1.86 15.02 9.50
CA LYS A 230 -2.32 15.43 10.84
C LYS A 230 -1.15 15.73 11.78
N GLU A 231 -0.07 14.99 11.64
CA GLU A 231 1.11 15.12 12.51
C GLU A 231 2.19 16.08 11.93
N ASN A 232 1.93 16.75 10.80
CA ASN A 232 2.86 17.66 10.13
C ASN A 232 4.26 17.08 9.84
N ILE A 233 4.35 15.76 9.63
CA ILE A 233 5.64 15.06 9.55
C ILE A 233 6.28 15.20 8.16
N ALA A 234 5.52 15.56 7.12
CA ALA A 234 6.04 15.76 5.77
C ALA A 234 6.20 17.25 5.42
N THR A 235 7.40 17.61 4.94
CA THR A 235 7.69 18.89 4.27
C THR A 235 7.29 18.79 2.79
N THR A 236 6.49 19.76 2.34
CA THR A 236 6.30 20.22 0.95
C THR A 236 6.46 19.18 -0.17
N SER A 237 5.34 18.63 -0.64
CA SER A 237 5.22 18.20 -2.05
C SER A 237 3.74 18.11 -2.48
N THR A 238 3.41 18.95 -3.47
CA THR A 238 2.56 18.76 -4.67
C THR A 238 1.23 17.98 -4.65
N ALA A 239 0.84 17.32 -3.57
CA ALA A 239 -0.40 16.52 -3.48
C ALA A 239 -1.69 17.35 -3.67
N GLY A 240 -1.62 18.69 -3.53
CA GLY A 240 -2.76 19.58 -3.70
C GLY A 240 -3.11 19.93 -5.15
N SER A 241 -2.16 19.94 -6.08
CA SER A 241 -2.38 20.51 -7.43
C SER A 241 -2.52 19.45 -8.53
N GLY A 242 -1.84 18.31 -8.41
CA GLY A 242 -1.90 17.23 -9.41
C GLY A 242 -3.04 16.23 -9.22
N ASN A 243 -3.48 15.99 -7.99
CA ASN A 243 -4.48 14.95 -7.67
C ASN A 243 -5.92 15.37 -7.97
N ALA A 244 -6.22 16.67 -7.94
CA ALA A 244 -7.59 17.19 -8.02
C ALA A 244 -8.32 16.84 -9.33
N ARG A 245 -7.57 16.65 -10.44
CA ARG A 245 -8.16 16.30 -11.75
C ARG A 245 -8.75 14.88 -11.82
N TRP A 246 -8.32 14.00 -10.91
CA TRP A 246 -8.72 12.60 -10.88
C TRP A 246 -9.85 12.35 -9.88
N LEU A 247 -9.87 13.11 -8.78
CA LEU A 247 -10.69 12.84 -7.62
C LEU A 247 -12.19 13.04 -7.89
N ALA A 248 -12.99 12.11 -7.36
CA ALA A 248 -14.44 12.27 -7.29
C ALA A 248 -14.84 13.51 -6.46
N PHE A 249 -16.01 14.07 -6.74
CA PHE A 249 -16.46 15.32 -6.11
C PHE A 249 -16.63 15.20 -4.59
N GLU A 250 -17.14 14.07 -4.12
CA GLU A 250 -17.26 13.73 -2.71
C GLU A 250 -15.90 13.63 -2.02
N ARG A 251 -14.83 13.37 -2.77
CA ARG A 251 -13.46 13.36 -2.25
C ARG A 251 -12.80 14.72 -2.23
N LEU A 252 -13.13 15.57 -3.22
CA LEU A 252 -12.67 16.96 -3.27
C LEU A 252 -13.29 17.82 -2.17
N ASN A 253 -14.57 17.59 -1.86
CA ASN A 253 -15.26 18.35 -0.82
C ASN A 253 -16.21 17.46 0.00
N PRO A 254 -15.69 16.62 0.91
CA PRO A 254 -16.49 15.68 1.68
C PRO A 254 -17.57 16.37 2.52
N THR A 255 -17.24 17.51 3.13
CA THR A 255 -18.14 18.23 4.04
C THR A 255 -19.37 18.77 3.31
N ARG A 256 -19.24 19.17 2.04
CA ARG A 256 -20.38 19.57 1.19
C ARG A 256 -21.41 18.45 1.00
N TYR A 257 -20.97 17.20 1.09
CA TYR A 257 -21.84 16.02 0.98
C TYR A 257 -22.14 15.38 2.34
N GLY A 258 -21.85 16.07 3.45
CA GLY A 258 -22.07 15.55 4.81
C GLY A 258 -21.12 14.42 5.22
N LEU A 259 -20.00 14.26 4.52
CA LEU A 259 -19.03 13.18 4.73
C LEU A 259 -17.80 13.68 5.50
N ARG A 260 -17.18 12.76 6.25
CA ARG A 260 -15.79 12.92 6.74
C ARG A 260 -14.82 12.52 5.63
N GLN A 261 -13.58 13.02 5.67
CA GLN A 261 -12.54 12.65 4.70
C GLN A 261 -12.25 11.14 4.64
N SER A 262 -12.40 10.44 5.77
CA SER A 262 -12.28 8.99 5.83
C SER A 262 -13.41 8.25 5.12
N ASN A 263 -14.58 8.89 5.01
CA ASN A 263 -15.83 8.31 4.52
C ASN A 263 -16.14 8.72 3.07
N SER A 264 -15.34 9.61 2.49
CA SER A 264 -15.48 10.00 1.09
C SER A 264 -14.88 9.00 0.10
N LYS A 265 -14.16 7.99 0.60
CA LYS A 265 -13.63 6.89 -0.21
C LYS A 265 -14.68 5.79 -0.28
N SER A 266 -15.12 5.48 -1.48
CA SER A 266 -16.11 4.44 -1.77
C SER A 266 -15.74 3.70 -3.06
N THR A 267 -16.39 2.55 -3.29
CA THR A 267 -16.24 1.85 -4.58
C THR A 267 -16.72 2.73 -5.74
N GLN A 268 -17.70 3.60 -5.51
CA GLN A 268 -18.18 4.56 -6.50
C GLN A 268 -17.14 5.66 -6.80
N SER A 269 -16.43 6.14 -5.77
CA SER A 269 -15.35 7.12 -5.99
C SER A 269 -14.21 6.53 -6.81
N ASP A 270 -13.89 5.24 -6.60
CA ASP A 270 -12.89 4.51 -7.40
C ASP A 270 -13.33 4.42 -8.87
N VAL A 271 -14.61 4.07 -9.13
CA VAL A 271 -15.16 4.00 -10.49
C VAL A 271 -15.07 5.36 -11.18
N PHE A 272 -15.38 6.45 -10.47
CA PHE A 272 -15.27 7.80 -11.01
C PHE A 272 -13.82 8.16 -11.38
N GLU A 273 -12.87 7.91 -10.48
CA GLU A 273 -11.44 8.17 -10.70
C GLU A 273 -10.88 7.36 -11.87
N MET A 274 -11.23 6.08 -11.93
CA MET A 274 -10.86 5.19 -13.03
C MET A 274 -11.36 5.73 -14.37
N ALA A 275 -12.62 6.18 -14.45
CA ALA A 275 -13.18 6.76 -15.68
C ALA A 275 -12.45 8.04 -16.14
N HIS A 276 -11.76 8.74 -15.23
CA HIS A 276 -10.96 9.92 -15.56
C HIS A 276 -9.55 9.59 -16.06
N LEU A 277 -9.09 8.33 -15.95
CA LEU A 277 -7.83 7.87 -16.56
C LEU A 277 -7.83 8.01 -18.09
N ASP A 278 -9.00 7.83 -18.71
CA ASP A 278 -9.20 7.95 -20.16
C ASP A 278 -9.21 9.42 -20.66
N ARG A 279 -9.38 10.40 -19.76
CA ARG A 279 -9.45 11.83 -20.12
C ARG A 279 -8.10 12.53 -20.21
N LEU A 280 -7.01 11.78 -20.11
CA LEU A 280 -5.67 12.32 -20.28
C LEU A 280 -5.48 12.83 -21.72
N PRO A 281 -4.75 13.94 -21.94
CA PRO A 281 -4.36 14.38 -23.28
C PRO A 281 -3.66 13.28 -24.08
N ALA A 282 -2.96 12.40 -23.36
CA ALA A 282 -2.39 11.18 -23.90
C ALA A 282 -3.47 10.27 -24.54
N PHE A 283 -4.61 10.04 -23.90
CA PHE A 283 -5.67 9.13 -24.37
C PHE A 283 -6.63 9.77 -25.41
N GLN A 284 -6.71 11.10 -25.46
CA GLN A 284 -7.62 11.84 -26.33
C GLN A 284 -7.31 11.72 -27.84
N GLY A 285 -6.12 11.24 -28.23
CA GLY A 285 -5.73 11.11 -29.64
C GLY A 285 -6.11 9.80 -30.34
N GLN A 286 -6.71 8.82 -29.64
CA GLN A 286 -7.01 7.49 -30.21
C GLN A 286 -8.49 7.10 -30.15
N ILE A 287 -9.33 7.87 -29.46
CA ILE A 287 -10.78 7.63 -29.41
C ILE A 287 -11.46 8.64 -30.33
N GLY A 288 -11.23 8.47 -31.64
CA GLY A 288 -12.14 8.99 -32.65
C GLY A 288 -13.32 8.03 -32.74
N LEU A 289 -14.46 8.41 -32.16
CA LEU A 289 -15.75 7.91 -32.63
C LEU A 289 -16.07 8.54 -33.98
#